data_AF-A0A2M8GEG5-F1
#
_entry.id   AF-A0A2M8GEG5-F1
#
_cell.length_a   1.000
_cell.length_b   1.000
_cell.length_c   1.000
_cell.angle_alpha   90.00
_cell.angle_beta   90.00
_cell.angle_gamma   90.00
#
_symmetry.space_group_name_H-M   'P 1'
#
loop_
_entity.id
_entity.type
_entity.pdbx_description
1 polymer ?
#
loop_
_entity_poly.entity_id
_entity_poly.type
_entity_poly.pdbx_seq_one_letter_code
_entity_poly.pdbx_strand_id
1 'polypeptide(L)'
;MIVDKPESHFIFVFHPKIFEGKKYTVYEGRELTNGDVLQYWGKWIFLGERPQLDELARKLDRYVEEEAIPCIKYDRNPSANLGLAEAVMMVYCDRRKSEEVWQILRQHGIRIKAWVSERETMEMWKPGGVLLERWITSMNLDPEEARATREDAGTRLGYIFDHPDEIFSPWPQ
;
A
#
# COMPACT_ATOMS: atom_id res chain seq x y z
N MET A 1 -9.56 6.04 -12.16
CA MET A 1 -8.65 7.14 -12.53
C MET A 1 -7.21 6.89 -12.07
N ILE A 2 -6.26 6.98 -13.01
CA ILE A 2 -4.81 6.91 -12.74
C ILE A 2 -4.27 8.30 -12.40
N VAL A 3 -3.52 8.41 -11.29
CA VAL A 3 -2.92 9.65 -10.78
C VAL A 3 -1.40 9.51 -10.81
N ASP A 4 -0.79 10.07 -11.86
CA ASP A 4 0.66 10.10 -12.07
C ASP A 4 1.21 11.50 -11.75
N LYS A 5 1.76 11.66 -10.54
CA LYS A 5 2.38 12.91 -10.08
C LYS A 5 3.90 12.79 -10.11
N PRO A 6 4.63 13.57 -10.92
CA PRO A 6 6.09 13.45 -11.07
C PRO A 6 6.86 13.51 -9.75
N GLU A 7 6.37 14.27 -8.77
CA GLU A 7 6.94 14.45 -7.44
C GLU A 7 6.70 13.27 -6.49
N SER A 8 5.74 12.38 -6.78
CA SER A 8 5.48 11.21 -5.95
C SER A 8 6.30 10.01 -6.41
N HIS A 9 6.78 9.25 -5.42
CA HIS A 9 7.45 7.97 -5.66
C HIS A 9 6.49 6.93 -6.26
N PHE A 10 5.21 7.04 -5.92
CA PHE A 10 4.18 6.10 -6.32
C PHE A 10 3.27 6.69 -7.39
N ILE A 11 2.65 5.79 -8.15
CA ILE A 11 1.46 6.07 -8.93
C ILE A 11 0.28 5.37 -8.31
N PHE A 12 -0.84 6.07 -8.31
CA PHE A 12 -2.06 5.59 -7.74
C PHE A 12 -3.13 5.38 -8.79
N VAL A 13 -3.99 4.41 -8.53
CA VAL A 13 -5.27 4.26 -9.22
C VAL A 13 -6.34 4.35 -8.16
N PHE A 14 -7.16 5.39 -8.25
CA PHE A 14 -8.22 5.69 -7.30
C PHE A 14 -9.57 5.84 -8.02
N HIS A 15 -10.63 5.61 -7.26
CA HIS A 15 -11.96 6.09 -7.63
C HIS A 15 -11.98 7.63 -7.53
N PRO A 16 -12.54 8.37 -8.50
CA PRO A 16 -12.54 9.85 -8.52
C PRO A 16 -13.07 10.52 -7.25
N LYS A 17 -14.07 9.91 -6.60
CA LYS A 17 -14.61 10.36 -5.29
C LYS A 17 -13.56 10.52 -4.18
N ILE A 18 -12.33 10.00 -4.33
CA ILE A 18 -11.25 10.28 -3.38
C ILE A 18 -10.99 11.79 -3.27
N PHE A 19 -11.15 12.55 -4.36
CA PHE A 19 -10.98 14.00 -4.41
C PHE A 19 -12.18 14.76 -3.82
N GLU A 20 -13.28 14.06 -3.54
CA GLU A 20 -14.46 14.57 -2.84
C GLU A 20 -14.43 14.20 -1.34
N GLY A 21 -13.32 13.62 -0.85
CA GLY A 21 -13.13 13.25 0.55
C GLY A 21 -13.49 11.80 0.89
N LYS A 22 -13.94 10.99 -0.08
CA LYS A 22 -14.14 9.54 0.16
C LYS A 22 -12.79 8.89 0.47
N LYS A 23 -12.75 7.98 1.45
CA LYS A 23 -11.57 7.14 1.71
C LYS A 23 -11.58 5.87 0.86
N TYR A 24 -10.40 5.32 0.59
CA TYR A 24 -10.24 4.01 -0.06
C TYR A 24 -10.14 2.86 0.96
N THR A 25 -9.89 3.14 2.25
CA THR A 25 -9.95 2.16 3.34
C THR A 25 -11.37 2.04 3.85
N VAL A 26 -12.21 1.40 3.03
CA VAL A 26 -13.65 1.24 3.27
C VAL A 26 -14.06 -0.21 3.06
N TYR A 27 -15.05 -0.66 3.82
CA TYR A 27 -15.69 -1.96 3.66
C TYR A 27 -17.20 -1.80 3.78
N GLU A 28 -17.95 -2.28 2.77
CA GLU A 28 -19.42 -2.18 2.71
C GLU A 28 -19.95 -0.75 2.97
N GLY A 29 -19.24 0.25 2.45
CA GLY A 29 -19.60 1.67 2.58
C GLY A 29 -19.21 2.32 3.92
N ARG A 30 -18.61 1.58 4.86
CA ARG A 30 -18.11 2.11 6.13
C ARG A 30 -16.61 2.34 6.08
N GLU A 31 -16.15 3.46 6.65
CA GLU A 31 -14.71 3.70 6.89
C GLU A 31 -14.17 2.71 7.92
N LEU A 32 -12.99 2.15 7.63
CA LEU A 32 -12.33 1.21 8.52
C LEU A 32 -11.67 1.94 9.70
N THR A 33 -11.73 1.34 10.88
CA THR A 33 -10.92 1.76 12.02
C THR A 33 -9.47 1.28 11.89
N ASN A 34 -8.59 1.76 12.76
CA ASN A 34 -7.23 1.23 12.87
C ASN A 34 -7.24 -0.29 13.13
N GLY A 35 -8.11 -0.76 14.04
CA GLY A 35 -8.29 -2.19 14.33
C GLY A 35 -8.77 -2.98 13.11
N ASP A 36 -9.76 -2.44 12.37
CA ASP A 36 -10.23 -3.05 11.14
C ASP A 36 -9.11 -3.16 10.09
N VAL A 37 -8.30 -2.10 9.92
CA VAL A 37 -7.18 -2.08 8.97
C VAL A 37 -6.12 -3.10 9.34
N LEU A 38 -5.72 -3.15 10.62
CA LEU A 38 -4.75 -4.14 11.10
C LEU A 38 -5.25 -5.58 10.98
N GLN A 39 -6.56 -5.81 11.10
CA GLN A 39 -7.12 -7.15 11.08
C GLN A 39 -7.43 -7.66 9.67
N TYR A 40 -7.99 -6.80 8.82
CA TYR A 40 -8.60 -7.22 7.55
C TYR A 40 -7.99 -6.56 6.33
N TRP A 41 -7.38 -5.38 6.45
CA TRP A 41 -6.85 -4.70 5.28
C TRP A 41 -5.51 -5.29 4.85
N GLY A 42 -5.28 -5.33 3.54
CA GLY A 42 -4.02 -5.78 2.98
C GLY A 42 -3.99 -5.58 1.47
N LYS A 43 -3.06 -6.28 0.83
CA LYS A 43 -2.75 -6.06 -0.58
C LYS A 43 -2.19 -7.30 -1.23
N TRP A 44 -2.58 -7.50 -2.48
CA TRP A 44 -1.87 -8.38 -3.39
C TRP A 44 -0.64 -7.68 -3.95
N ILE A 45 0.51 -8.36 -3.95
CA ILE A 45 1.80 -7.82 -4.38
C ILE A 45 2.25 -8.48 -5.68
N PHE A 46 2.69 -7.65 -6.63
CA PHE A 46 3.24 -8.07 -7.92
C PHE A 46 4.52 -7.30 -8.23
N LEU A 47 5.44 -7.97 -8.92
CA LEU A 47 6.66 -7.37 -9.43
C LEU A 47 6.56 -7.27 -10.95
N GLY A 48 7.12 -6.21 -11.51
CA GLY A 48 7.29 -6.09 -12.95
C GLY A 48 8.01 -4.82 -13.34
N GLU A 49 8.24 -4.69 -14.65
CA GLU A 49 8.77 -3.46 -15.22
C GLU A 49 7.69 -2.38 -15.29
N ARG A 50 8.12 -1.13 -15.19
CA ARG A 50 7.22 0.02 -15.18
C ARG A 50 6.18 0.03 -16.32
N PRO A 51 6.53 -0.19 -17.60
CA PRO A 51 5.54 -0.22 -18.68
C PRO A 51 4.49 -1.33 -18.55
N GLN A 52 4.88 -2.47 -17.97
CA GLN A 52 3.97 -3.60 -17.72
C GLN A 52 2.98 -3.24 -16.61
N LEU A 53 3.45 -2.58 -15.55
CA LEU A 53 2.61 -2.09 -14.46
C LEU A 53 1.65 -1.00 -14.95
N ASP A 54 2.09 -0.09 -15.81
CA ASP A 54 1.23 0.93 -16.43
C ASP A 54 0.11 0.30 -17.27
N GLU A 55 0.44 -0.72 -18.06
CA GLU A 55 -0.56 -1.45 -18.85
C GLU A 55 -1.56 -2.21 -17.98
N LEU A 56 -1.08 -2.87 -16.93
CA LEU A 56 -1.93 -3.55 -15.95
C LEU A 56 -2.83 -2.56 -15.21
N ALA A 57 -2.31 -1.41 -14.79
CA ALA A 57 -3.08 -0.35 -14.15
C ALA A 57 -4.23 0.13 -15.05
N ARG A 58 -3.97 0.36 -16.35
CA ARG A 58 -5.03 0.71 -17.32
C ARG A 58 -6.10 -0.36 -17.44
N LYS A 59 -5.73 -1.64 -17.43
CA LYS A 59 -6.69 -2.77 -17.49
C LYS A 59 -7.52 -2.88 -16.20
N LEU A 60 -6.92 -2.57 -15.06
CA LEU A 60 -7.55 -2.66 -13.75
C LEU A 60 -8.37 -1.42 -13.38
N ASP A 61 -8.16 -0.29 -14.06
CA ASP A 61 -8.78 1.01 -13.73
C ASP A 61 -10.31 0.93 -13.64
N ARG A 62 -10.95 0.21 -14.57
CA ARG A 62 -12.41 0.00 -14.55
C ARG A 62 -12.91 -0.65 -13.25
N TYR A 63 -12.16 -1.56 -12.66
CA TYR A 63 -12.55 -2.24 -11.43
C TYR A 63 -12.39 -1.33 -10.21
N VAL A 64 -11.51 -0.33 -10.31
CA VAL A 64 -11.40 0.74 -9.31
C VAL A 64 -12.57 1.72 -9.43
N GLU A 65 -12.98 2.05 -10.65
CA GLU A 65 -14.15 2.89 -10.92
C GLU A 65 -15.47 2.21 -10.50
N GLU A 66 -15.58 0.90 -10.68
CA GLU A 66 -16.72 0.09 -10.23
C GLU A 66 -16.66 -0.25 -8.72
N GLU A 67 -15.65 0.25 -8.00
CA GLU A 67 -15.42 0.02 -6.56
C GLU A 67 -15.18 -1.46 -6.17
N ALA A 68 -14.93 -2.34 -7.14
CA ALA A 68 -14.54 -3.73 -6.93
C ALA A 68 -13.10 -3.86 -6.41
N ILE A 69 -12.22 -2.94 -6.78
CA ILE A 69 -10.88 -2.77 -6.23
C ILE A 69 -10.80 -1.39 -5.56
N PRO A 70 -10.60 -1.31 -4.23
CA PRO A 70 -10.58 -0.03 -3.53
C PRO A 70 -9.51 0.96 -4.01
N CYS A 71 -8.28 0.46 -4.23
CA CYS A 71 -7.14 1.26 -4.61
C CYS A 71 -6.01 0.38 -5.16
N ILE A 72 -5.24 0.92 -6.10
CA ILE A 72 -3.97 0.35 -6.55
C ILE A 72 -2.88 1.38 -6.35
N LYS A 73 -1.72 0.92 -5.88
CA LYS A 73 -0.50 1.74 -5.74
C LYS A 73 0.66 0.98 -6.38
N TYR A 74 1.49 1.64 -7.16
CA TYR A 74 2.68 1.00 -7.71
C TYR A 74 3.85 1.96 -7.85
N ASP A 75 5.06 1.41 -7.82
CA ASP A 75 6.27 2.22 -7.83
C ASP A 75 6.49 2.87 -9.20
N ARG A 76 7.05 4.08 -9.20
CA ARG A 76 7.58 4.70 -10.42
C ARG A 76 8.82 3.99 -10.93
N ASN A 77 9.69 3.62 -10.01
CA ASN A 77 10.96 2.96 -10.26
C ASN A 77 11.14 1.85 -9.22
N PRO A 78 11.89 0.78 -9.53
CA PRO A 78 12.24 -0.22 -8.53
C PRO A 78 12.79 0.40 -7.25
N SER A 79 12.31 -0.08 -6.10
CA SER A 79 12.79 0.35 -4.78
C SER A 79 14.17 -0.22 -4.50
N ALA A 80 15.21 0.38 -5.10
CA ALA A 80 16.60 -0.03 -4.96
C ALA A 80 17.08 0.00 -3.49
N ASN A 81 16.57 0.96 -2.72
CA ASN A 81 16.75 1.07 -1.27
C ASN A 81 16.25 -0.15 -0.48
N LEU A 82 15.29 -0.90 -1.02
CA LEU A 82 14.76 -2.13 -0.43
C LEU A 82 15.37 -3.39 -1.06
N GLY A 83 16.29 -3.23 -2.01
CA GLY A 83 16.96 -4.33 -2.72
C GLY A 83 16.12 -4.96 -3.82
N LEU A 84 15.13 -4.24 -4.36
CA LEU A 84 14.25 -4.74 -5.41
C LEU A 84 14.77 -4.33 -6.80
N ALA A 85 14.88 -5.32 -7.69
CA ALA A 85 15.25 -5.11 -9.09
C ALA A 85 14.07 -4.70 -9.97
N GLU A 86 12.84 -4.98 -9.52
CA GLU A 86 11.59 -4.69 -10.21
C GLU A 86 10.73 -3.74 -9.38
N ALA A 87 9.83 -3.02 -10.06
CA ALA A 87 8.86 -2.16 -9.41
C ALA A 87 7.75 -3.00 -8.78
N VAL A 88 7.23 -2.55 -7.64
CA VAL A 88 6.14 -3.23 -6.93
C VAL A 88 4.80 -2.62 -7.33
N MET A 89 3.81 -3.46 -7.63
CA MET A 89 2.40 -3.08 -7.62
C MET A 89 1.68 -3.73 -6.45
N MET A 90 0.88 -2.93 -5.76
CA MET A 90 0.04 -3.28 -4.62
C MET A 90 -1.41 -3.03 -4.99
N VAL A 91 -2.21 -4.09 -4.99
CA VAL A 91 -3.67 -4.02 -5.21
C VAL A 91 -4.33 -4.24 -3.85
N TYR A 92 -4.84 -3.16 -3.25
CA TYR A 92 -5.39 -3.18 -1.90
C TYR A 92 -6.79 -3.79 -1.87
N CYS A 93 -7.10 -4.51 -0.79
CA CYS A 93 -8.43 -5.03 -0.53
C CYS A 93 -8.61 -5.43 0.93
N ASP A 94 -9.87 -5.55 1.33
CA ASP A 94 -10.24 -6.26 2.55
C ASP A 94 -10.06 -7.77 2.35
N ARG A 95 -9.50 -8.46 3.34
CA ARG A 95 -9.25 -9.91 3.34
C ARG A 95 -10.51 -10.71 3.01
N ARG A 96 -11.69 -10.27 3.47
CA ARG A 96 -12.98 -10.92 3.19
C ARG A 96 -13.37 -10.87 1.71
N LYS A 97 -12.82 -9.91 0.97
CA LYS A 97 -13.00 -9.70 -0.47
C LYS A 97 -11.76 -10.08 -1.30
N SER A 98 -10.69 -10.53 -0.65
CA SER A 98 -9.41 -10.79 -1.31
C SER A 98 -9.49 -11.84 -2.42
N GLU A 99 -10.36 -12.84 -2.30
CA GLU A 99 -10.53 -13.88 -3.32
C GLU A 99 -11.29 -13.35 -4.55
N GLU A 100 -12.30 -12.50 -4.37
CA GLU A 100 -12.99 -11.82 -5.49
C GLU A 100 -12.00 -10.97 -6.29
N VAL A 101 -11.17 -10.19 -5.58
CA VAL A 101 -10.10 -9.39 -6.18
C VAL A 101 -9.05 -10.29 -6.86
N TRP A 102 -8.69 -11.43 -6.26
CA TRP A 102 -7.77 -12.39 -6.89
C TRP A 102 -8.31 -12.95 -8.21
N GLN A 103 -9.62 -13.23 -8.32
CA GLN A 103 -10.19 -13.71 -9.58
C GLN A 103 -10.12 -12.64 -10.68
N ILE A 104 -10.31 -11.37 -10.35
CA ILE A 104 -10.09 -10.25 -11.29
C ILE A 104 -8.64 -10.26 -11.77
N LEU A 105 -7.69 -10.31 -10.84
CA LEU A 105 -6.26 -10.28 -11.15
C LEU A 105 -5.84 -11.45 -12.04
N ARG A 106 -6.36 -12.65 -11.76
CA ARG A 106 -6.11 -13.86 -12.57
C ARG A 106 -6.60 -13.73 -14.01
N GLN A 107 -7.74 -13.05 -14.24
CA GLN A 107 -8.24 -12.79 -15.60
C GLN A 107 -7.26 -11.92 -16.42
N HIS A 108 -6.43 -11.12 -15.74
CA HIS A 108 -5.38 -10.30 -16.35
C HIS A 108 -4.01 -11.00 -16.43
N GLY A 109 -3.97 -12.32 -16.25
CA GLY A 109 -2.77 -13.12 -16.47
C GLY A 109 -1.79 -13.16 -15.30
N ILE A 110 -2.17 -12.59 -14.16
CA ILE A 110 -1.38 -12.67 -12.92
C ILE A 110 -1.42 -14.11 -12.40
N ARG A 111 -0.24 -14.66 -12.12
CA ARG A 111 -0.06 -16.07 -11.70
C ARG A 111 0.44 -16.23 -10.27
N ILE A 112 1.14 -15.23 -9.75
CA ILE A 112 1.72 -15.27 -8.41
C ILE A 112 0.68 -14.75 -7.42
N LYS A 113 0.39 -15.55 -6.40
CA LYS A 113 -0.57 -15.25 -5.35
C LYS A 113 0.16 -14.92 -4.06
N ALA A 114 0.44 -13.64 -3.82
CA ALA A 114 1.08 -13.14 -2.60
C ALA A 114 0.24 -12.01 -1.99
N TRP A 115 -0.56 -12.34 -0.96
CA TRP A 115 -1.32 -11.35 -0.20
C TRP A 115 -0.59 -11.07 1.10
N VAL A 116 -0.44 -9.80 1.44
CA VAL A 116 0.22 -9.35 2.66
C VAL A 116 -0.72 -8.42 3.40
N SER A 117 -0.91 -8.67 4.69
CA SER A 117 -1.74 -7.82 5.54
C SER A 117 -1.07 -6.47 5.81
N GLU A 118 -1.89 -5.46 6.11
CA GLU A 118 -1.38 -4.16 6.52
C GLU A 118 -0.66 -4.25 7.87
N ARG A 119 -1.14 -5.10 8.79
CA ARG A 119 -0.43 -5.38 10.05
C ARG A 119 0.99 -5.92 9.83
N GLU A 120 1.17 -6.93 8.98
CA GLU A 120 2.51 -7.45 8.65
C GLU A 120 3.39 -6.35 8.04
N THR A 121 2.81 -5.50 7.19
CA THR A 121 3.52 -4.39 6.57
C THR A 121 3.97 -3.35 7.61
N MET A 122 3.08 -2.96 8.51
CA MET A 122 3.38 -2.01 9.58
C MET A 122 4.42 -2.56 10.55
N GLU A 123 4.36 -3.85 10.91
CA GLU A 123 5.41 -4.48 11.73
C GLU A 123 6.78 -4.45 11.05
N MET A 124 6.85 -4.63 9.72
CA MET A 124 8.10 -4.51 8.99
C MET A 124 8.66 -3.07 8.94
N TRP A 125 7.81 -2.07 9.16
CA TRP A 125 8.18 -0.64 9.19
C TRP A 125 8.35 -0.07 10.61
N LYS A 126 8.03 -0.85 11.66
CA LYS A 126 8.30 -0.46 13.05
C LYS A 126 9.81 -0.49 13.35
N PRO A 127 10.25 0.16 14.45
CA PRO A 127 11.64 0.06 14.91
C PRO A 127 12.13 -1.38 15.00
N GLY A 128 13.28 -1.67 14.38
CA GLY A 128 13.83 -3.03 14.25
C GLY A 128 13.18 -3.89 13.16
N GLY A 129 12.15 -3.38 12.48
CA GLY A 129 11.51 -4.01 11.33
C GLY A 129 12.40 -3.96 10.08
N VAL A 130 12.36 -5.03 9.30
CA VAL A 130 13.30 -5.24 8.18
C VAL A 130 13.26 -4.15 7.11
N LEU A 131 12.09 -3.55 6.83
CA LEU A 131 11.96 -2.52 5.81
C LEU A 131 12.51 -1.18 6.30
N LEU A 132 12.20 -0.82 7.56
CA LEU A 132 12.72 0.40 8.15
C LEU A 132 14.25 0.39 8.23
N GLU A 133 14.83 -0.70 8.73
CA GLU A 133 16.28 -0.79 8.91
C GLU A 133 17.03 -0.77 7.56
N ARG A 134 16.47 -1.42 6.52
CA ARG A 134 17.02 -1.35 5.16
C ARG A 134 16.93 0.06 4.60
N TRP A 135 15.80 0.73 4.78
CA TRP A 135 15.61 2.10 4.32
C TRP A 135 16.63 3.04 5.00
N ILE A 136 16.74 3.01 6.33
CA ILE A 136 17.72 3.81 7.09
C ILE A 136 19.14 3.58 6.56
N THR A 137 19.52 2.31 6.37
CA THR A 137 20.85 1.93 5.86
C THR A 137 21.08 2.49 4.46
N SER A 138 20.09 2.37 3.57
CA SER A 138 20.19 2.84 2.18
C SER A 138 20.29 4.35 2.06
N MET A 139 19.73 5.09 3.02
CA MET A 139 19.74 6.54 3.06
C MET A 139 21.05 7.11 3.59
N ASN A 140 21.97 6.25 4.09
CA ASN A 140 23.24 6.65 4.72
C ASN A 140 23.05 7.73 5.81
N LEU A 141 21.97 7.60 6.59
CA LEU A 141 21.68 8.53 7.68
C LEU A 141 22.76 8.46 8.76
N ASP A 142 23.02 9.59 9.40
CA ASP A 142 23.88 9.58 10.59
C ASP A 142 23.18 8.90 11.79
N PRO A 143 23.93 8.56 12.86
CA PRO A 143 23.34 7.86 14.00
C PRO A 143 22.17 8.58 14.68
N GLU A 144 22.17 9.91 14.70
CA GLU A 144 21.11 10.72 15.33
C GLU A 144 19.87 10.76 14.43
N GLU A 145 20.04 10.98 13.12
CA GLU A 145 18.98 10.91 12.12
C GLU A 145 18.33 9.52 12.07
N ALA A 146 19.15 8.46 12.14
CA ALA A 146 18.67 7.09 12.19
C ALA A 146 17.88 6.81 13.48
N ARG A 147 18.30 7.35 14.63
CA ARG A 147 17.55 7.22 15.90
C ARG A 147 16.23 7.97 15.82
N ALA A 148 16.24 9.23 15.37
CA ALA A 148 15.04 10.04 15.22
C ALA A 148 14.03 9.40 14.26
N THR A 149 14.50 8.81 13.16
CA THR A 149 13.65 8.07 12.21
C THR A 149 12.96 6.88 12.88
N ARG A 150 13.68 6.09 13.69
CA ARG A 150 13.08 4.97 14.44
C ARG A 150 12.07 5.47 15.46
N GLU A 151 12.39 6.52 16.21
CA GLU A 151 11.47 7.10 17.20
C GLU A 151 10.18 7.58 16.53
N ASP A 152 10.27 8.34 15.43
CA ASP A 152 9.10 8.81 14.67
C ASP A 152 8.26 7.64 14.13
N ALA A 153 8.89 6.63 13.52
CA ALA A 153 8.20 5.43 13.07
C ALA A 153 7.50 4.69 14.22
N GLY A 154 8.19 4.57 15.37
CA GLY A 154 7.66 3.94 16.58
C GLY A 154 6.44 4.67 17.14
N THR A 155 6.49 6.00 17.24
CA THR A 155 5.36 6.81 17.70
C THR A 155 4.18 6.71 16.74
N ARG A 156 4.39 6.90 15.44
CA ARG A 156 3.30 6.91 14.45
C ARG A 156 2.64 5.55 14.30
N LEU A 157 3.43 4.48 14.17
CA LEU A 157 2.90 3.14 14.03
C LEU A 157 2.33 2.65 15.37
N GLY A 158 2.98 2.95 16.50
CA GLY A 158 2.46 2.64 17.83
C GLY A 158 1.05 3.19 18.05
N TYR A 159 0.82 4.46 17.68
CA TYR A 159 -0.49 5.09 17.79
C TYR A 159 -1.60 4.28 17.08
N ILE A 160 -1.36 3.78 15.88
CA ILE A 160 -2.35 2.98 15.14
C ILE A 160 -2.71 1.70 15.90
N PHE A 161 -1.73 1.06 16.55
CA PHE A 161 -1.95 -0.17 17.31
C PHE A 161 -2.64 0.11 18.65
N ASP A 162 -2.34 1.24 19.28
CA ASP A 162 -2.86 1.60 20.60
C ASP A 162 -4.26 2.25 20.56
N HIS A 163 -4.70 2.71 19.38
CA HIS A 163 -5.98 3.39 19.17
C HIS A 163 -6.89 2.64 18.16
N PRO A 164 -7.32 1.39 18.45
CA PRO A 164 -7.97 0.51 17.47
C PRO A 164 -9.35 0.99 17.00
N ASP A 165 -10.05 1.80 17.80
CA ASP A 165 -11.41 2.25 17.51
C ASP A 165 -11.47 3.54 16.68
N GLU A 166 -10.34 4.22 16.51
CA GLU A 166 -10.26 5.44 15.70
C GLU A 166 -10.33 5.11 14.21
N ILE A 167 -10.96 5.99 13.45
CA ILE A 167 -11.04 5.85 11.99
C ILE A 167 -9.63 5.97 11.40
N PHE A 168 -9.24 4.95 10.62
CA PHE A 168 -7.94 4.94 9.98
C PHE A 168 -7.81 6.10 9.00
N SER A 169 -6.66 6.75 9.05
CA SER A 169 -6.29 7.82 8.13
C SER A 169 -4.95 7.46 7.49
N PRO A 170 -4.92 7.15 6.18
CA PRO A 170 -3.67 6.85 5.51
C PRO A 170 -2.75 8.06 5.50
N TRP A 171 -1.43 7.81 5.49
CA TRP A 171 -0.47 8.89 5.40
C TRP A 171 -0.58 9.65 4.07
N PRO A 172 -0.27 10.95 4.06
CA PRO A 172 -0.02 11.66 2.81
C PRO A 172 1.06 10.94 1.99
N GLN A 173 0.88 10.86 0.66
CA GLN A 173 1.79 10.20 -0.29
C GLN A 173 1.98 11.08 -1.54
#